data_AF-A0A9E1UCP4-F1
#
_entry.id   AF-A0A9E1UCP4-F1
#
_cell.length_a   1.000
_cell.length_b   1.000
_cell.length_c   1.000
_cell.angle_alpha   90.00
_cell.angle_beta   90.00
_cell.angle_gamma   90.00
#
_symmetry.space_group_name_H-M   'P 1'
#
loop_
_entity.id
_entity.type
_entity.pdbx_description
1 polymer ?
#
loop_
_entity_poly.entity_id
_entity_poly.type
_entity_poly.pdbx_seq_one_letter_code
_entity_poly.pdbx_strand_id
1 'polypeptide(L)'
;DLVRDGKIRYIAGCNFEAWRLVDAQWTAEDNSFAPLAASQFAYSLMTRSAEEEMIPACRKLGIGVIPYLPLAAGLLTGKMNRSGSAPAGTRMSVEQHTADRWITSHNLNLVQKLGDWAHERGHTVLDLAFAWLLAEPIVATVIAGAGSPEQIRQNVNAANWQLTTAERLEVSAIVESNPPENGGPYYSTAGYFHAPTELAPRF
;
A
#
# COMPACT_ATOMS: atom_id res chain seq x y z
N ASP A 1 11.84 6.69 -25.97
CA ASP A 1 12.68 5.80 -26.80
C ASP A 1 12.52 4.32 -26.49
N LEU A 2 12.79 3.83 -25.27
CA LEU A 2 12.75 2.39 -24.96
C LEU A 2 11.41 1.68 -25.27
N VAL A 3 10.29 2.39 -25.17
CA VAL A 3 8.98 1.86 -25.60
C VAL A 3 8.89 1.72 -27.13
N ARG A 4 9.37 2.73 -27.87
CA ARG A 4 9.43 2.72 -29.36
C ARG A 4 10.36 1.62 -29.87
N ASP A 5 11.49 1.41 -29.18
CA ASP A 5 12.43 0.31 -29.44
C ASP A 5 11.85 -1.08 -29.08
N GLY A 6 10.67 -1.14 -28.48
CA GLY A 6 10.04 -2.40 -28.05
C GLY A 6 10.68 -3.07 -26.83
N LYS A 7 11.62 -2.41 -26.15
CA LYS A 7 12.31 -2.91 -24.94
C LYS A 7 11.44 -2.82 -23.69
N ILE A 8 10.50 -1.88 -23.68
CA ILE A 8 9.52 -1.68 -22.60
C ILE A 8 8.11 -1.71 -23.22
N ARG A 9 7.17 -2.38 -22.55
CA ARG A 9 5.75 -2.39 -22.98
C ARG A 9 4.95 -1.23 -22.38
N TYR A 10 5.12 -0.97 -21.09
CA TYR A 10 4.41 0.06 -20.34
C TYR A 10 5.34 0.76 -19.35
N ILE A 11 5.10 2.04 -19.07
CA ILE A 11 5.83 2.83 -18.09
C ILE A 11 4.92 3.02 -16.86
N ALA A 12 5.50 3.00 -15.67
CA ALA A 12 4.79 3.28 -14.42
C ALA A 12 5.64 4.21 -13.53
N GLY A 13 4.97 5.03 -12.73
CA GLY A 13 5.59 5.82 -11.68
C GLY A 13 5.71 5.01 -10.38
N CYS A 14 6.70 5.32 -9.55
CA CYS A 14 6.78 4.77 -8.20
C CYS A 14 7.17 5.87 -7.22
N ASN A 15 6.45 5.98 -6.10
CA ASN A 15 6.69 6.95 -5.03
C ASN A 15 6.73 8.41 -5.48
N PHE A 16 5.88 8.77 -6.44
CA PHE A 16 5.68 10.17 -6.82
C PHE A 16 4.75 10.87 -5.83
N GLU A 17 5.01 12.12 -5.50
CA GLU A 17 3.94 13.03 -5.05
C GLU A 17 2.87 13.16 -6.14
N ALA A 18 1.61 13.38 -5.77
CA ALA A 18 0.50 13.39 -6.72
C ALA A 18 0.72 14.42 -7.84
N TRP A 19 1.23 15.60 -7.49
CA TRP A 19 1.55 16.64 -8.47
C TRP A 19 2.63 16.20 -9.48
N ARG A 20 3.62 15.40 -9.08
CA ARG A 20 4.65 14.88 -9.99
C ARG A 20 4.10 13.83 -10.94
N LEU A 21 3.13 13.03 -10.48
CA LEU A 21 2.43 12.08 -11.35
C LEU A 21 1.64 12.81 -12.43
N VAL A 22 0.91 13.86 -12.04
CA VAL A 22 0.15 14.70 -12.98
C VAL A 22 1.09 15.38 -13.97
N ASP A 23 2.17 16.01 -13.49
CA ASP A 23 3.17 16.68 -14.34
C ASP A 23 3.84 15.71 -15.32
N ALA A 24 4.22 14.51 -14.86
CA ALA A 24 4.80 13.49 -15.72
C ALA A 24 3.82 12.98 -16.78
N GLN A 25 2.54 12.81 -16.42
CA GLN A 25 1.50 12.38 -17.36
C GLN A 25 1.23 13.45 -18.42
N TRP A 26 1.10 14.72 -18.04
CA TRP A 26 0.92 15.83 -18.98
C TRP A 26 2.15 16.02 -19.87
N THR A 27 3.35 15.92 -19.32
CA THR A 27 4.58 15.93 -20.11
C THR A 27 4.58 14.81 -21.16
N ALA A 28 4.12 13.61 -20.79
CA ALA A 28 4.03 12.50 -21.73
C ALA A 28 3.00 12.77 -22.84
N GLU A 29 1.85 13.35 -22.51
CA GLU A 29 0.82 13.74 -23.47
C GLU A 29 1.32 14.82 -24.44
N ASP A 30 1.85 15.93 -23.91
CA ASP A 30 2.31 17.08 -24.71
C ASP A 30 3.44 16.72 -25.68
N ASN A 31 4.31 15.79 -25.29
CA ASN A 31 5.44 15.36 -26.11
C ASN A 31 5.16 14.09 -26.92
N SER A 32 3.93 13.57 -26.90
CA SER A 32 3.57 12.30 -27.57
C SER A 32 4.49 11.14 -27.17
N PHE A 33 4.82 11.07 -25.88
CA PHE A 33 5.51 9.95 -25.27
C PHE A 33 4.52 8.87 -24.83
N ALA A 34 5.04 7.72 -24.43
CA ALA A 34 4.20 6.67 -23.86
C ALA A 34 3.62 7.15 -22.51
N PRO A 35 2.30 7.02 -22.28
CA PRO A 35 1.66 7.45 -21.04
C PRO A 35 2.03 6.53 -19.87
N LEU A 36 1.79 7.01 -18.66
CA LEU A 36 1.92 6.19 -17.45
C LEU A 36 0.74 5.21 -17.37
N ALA A 37 1.02 3.92 -17.28
CA ALA A 37 0.02 2.88 -17.13
C ALA A 37 -0.38 2.64 -15.67
N ALA A 38 0.57 2.85 -14.75
CA ALA A 38 0.33 2.62 -13.33
C ALA A 38 1.18 3.55 -12.43
N SER A 39 0.76 3.65 -11.18
CA SER A 39 1.52 4.26 -10.08
C SER A 39 1.64 3.26 -8.93
N GLN A 40 2.87 3.08 -8.45
CA GLN A 40 3.21 2.17 -7.35
C GLN A 40 3.64 2.95 -6.12
N PHE A 41 3.04 2.67 -4.96
CA PHE A 41 3.36 3.36 -3.71
C PHE A 41 2.89 2.58 -2.48
N ALA A 42 3.27 3.01 -1.27
CA ALA A 42 2.81 2.41 -0.04
C ALA A 42 1.33 2.73 0.19
N TYR A 43 0.48 1.71 0.28
CA TYR A 43 -0.92 1.88 0.61
C TYR A 43 -1.46 0.64 1.32
N SER A 44 -2.02 0.84 2.51
CA SER A 44 -2.58 -0.20 3.36
C SER A 44 -3.51 0.43 4.39
N LEU A 45 -4.18 -0.39 5.20
CA LEU A 45 -4.93 0.10 6.37
C LEU A 45 -4.06 0.92 7.33
N MET A 46 -2.72 0.74 7.30
CA MET A 46 -1.79 1.46 8.15
C MET A 46 -1.17 2.71 7.50
N THR A 47 -1.27 2.86 6.18
CA THR A 47 -0.72 4.00 5.42
C THR A 47 -1.76 4.43 4.40
N ARG A 48 -2.50 5.51 4.70
CA ARG A 48 -3.65 5.97 3.90
C ARG A 48 -3.50 7.36 3.28
N SER A 49 -2.35 8.03 3.45
CA SER A 49 -2.11 9.38 2.91
C SER A 49 -2.25 9.49 1.38
N ALA A 50 -2.18 8.38 0.64
CA ALA A 50 -2.46 8.37 -0.79
C ALA A 50 -3.93 8.70 -1.14
N GLU A 51 -4.86 8.55 -0.20
CA GLU A 51 -6.29 8.81 -0.43
C GLU A 51 -6.60 10.30 -0.62
N GLU A 52 -5.76 11.19 -0.09
CA GLU A 52 -5.96 12.65 -0.16
C GLU A 52 -5.82 13.18 -1.59
N GLU A 53 -4.75 12.79 -2.29
CA GLU A 53 -4.44 13.36 -3.61
C GLU A 53 -4.09 12.32 -4.67
N MET A 54 -3.28 11.31 -4.33
CA MET A 54 -2.75 10.35 -5.29
C MET A 54 -3.83 9.45 -5.91
N ILE A 55 -4.71 8.87 -5.07
CA ILE A 55 -5.81 8.03 -5.56
C ILE A 55 -6.79 8.82 -6.43
N PRO A 56 -7.27 10.01 -6.02
CA PRO A 56 -8.05 10.89 -6.90
C PRO A 56 -7.34 11.23 -8.22
N ALA A 57 -6.04 11.55 -8.18
CA ALA A 57 -5.26 11.84 -9.39
C ALA A 57 -5.19 10.62 -10.33
N CYS A 58 -4.88 9.43 -9.80
CA CYS A 58 -4.89 8.17 -10.55
C CYS A 58 -6.24 7.91 -11.22
N ARG A 59 -7.35 8.07 -10.48
CA ARG A 59 -8.71 7.93 -11.03
C ARG A 59 -8.98 8.94 -12.15
N LYS A 60 -8.59 10.21 -11.96
CA LYS A 60 -8.80 11.27 -12.94
C LYS A 60 -8.01 11.03 -14.24
N LEU A 61 -6.79 10.53 -14.13
CA LEU A 61 -5.89 10.29 -15.27
C LEU A 61 -6.05 8.88 -15.88
N GLY A 62 -6.83 8.00 -15.26
CA GLY A 62 -6.96 6.60 -15.71
C GLY A 62 -5.70 5.77 -15.48
N ILE A 63 -4.89 6.12 -14.46
CA ILE A 63 -3.64 5.43 -14.11
C ILE A 63 -3.95 4.38 -13.04
N GLY A 64 -3.62 3.11 -13.30
CA GLY A 64 -3.85 2.03 -12.33
C GLY A 64 -3.01 2.17 -11.07
N VAL A 65 -3.53 1.73 -9.93
CA VAL A 65 -2.81 1.76 -8.64
C VAL A 65 -2.27 0.37 -8.30
N ILE A 66 -0.99 0.31 -7.92
CA ILE A 66 -0.30 -0.92 -7.51
C ILE A 66 0.29 -0.71 -6.11
N PRO A 67 -0.47 -0.96 -5.03
CA PRO A 67 0.02 -0.79 -3.67
C PRO A 67 1.13 -1.79 -3.32
N TYR A 68 2.12 -1.33 -2.57
CA TYR A 68 3.06 -2.19 -1.83
C TYR A 68 2.88 -2.02 -0.32
N LEU A 69 3.54 -2.90 0.46
CA LEU A 69 3.40 -3.00 1.92
C LEU A 69 1.94 -3.20 2.40
N PRO A 70 1.14 -4.08 1.76
CA PRO A 70 -0.26 -4.28 2.14
C PRO A 70 -0.44 -4.73 3.58
N LEU A 71 0.56 -5.43 4.13
CA LEU A 71 0.55 -5.96 5.49
C LEU A 71 1.33 -5.11 6.50
N ALA A 72 1.74 -3.89 6.14
CA ALA A 72 2.58 -3.02 6.98
C ALA A 72 3.78 -3.77 7.60
N ALA A 73 4.61 -4.34 6.72
CA ALA A 73 5.77 -5.17 7.08
C ALA A 73 5.48 -6.41 7.95
N GLY A 74 4.23 -6.87 7.98
CA GLY A 74 3.79 -8.07 8.70
C GLY A 74 2.91 -7.78 9.92
N LEU A 75 2.71 -6.52 10.29
CA LEU A 75 1.82 -6.13 11.39
C LEU A 75 0.40 -6.70 11.20
N LEU A 76 -0.15 -6.55 9.99
CA LEU A 76 -1.50 -7.01 9.65
C LEU A 76 -1.57 -8.52 9.37
N THR A 77 -0.61 -9.31 9.83
CA THR A 77 -0.74 -10.78 9.84
C THR A 77 -1.48 -11.29 11.08
N GLY A 78 -1.65 -10.43 12.11
CA GLY A 78 -2.19 -10.81 13.41
C GLY A 78 -1.24 -11.69 14.25
N LYS A 79 -0.01 -11.94 13.79
CA LYS A 79 0.96 -12.83 14.45
C LYS A 79 1.85 -12.12 15.48
N MET A 80 1.74 -10.80 15.61
CA MET A 80 2.46 -10.06 16.64
C MET A 80 1.88 -10.45 18.00
N ASN A 81 2.73 -10.91 18.91
CA ASN A 81 2.24 -11.25 20.24
C ASN A 81 1.85 -9.97 21.01
N ARG A 82 0.98 -10.12 22.01
CA ARG A 82 0.58 -8.99 22.88
C ARG A 82 1.75 -8.36 23.64
N SER A 83 2.88 -9.07 23.75
CA SER A 83 4.15 -8.55 24.29
C SER A 83 4.97 -7.72 23.30
N GLY A 84 4.50 -7.53 22.05
CA GLY A 84 5.10 -6.64 21.08
C GLY A 84 6.37 -7.15 20.38
N SER A 85 6.64 -8.46 20.37
CA SER A 85 7.76 -9.02 19.62
C SER A 85 7.32 -9.72 18.33
N ALA A 86 8.10 -9.49 17.28
CA ALA A 86 7.89 -10.10 15.98
C ALA A 86 8.44 -11.54 15.96
N PRO A 87 7.77 -12.49 15.27
CA PRO A 87 8.29 -13.85 15.12
C PRO A 87 9.69 -13.85 14.47
N ALA A 88 10.57 -14.76 14.91
CA ALA A 88 11.92 -14.88 14.36
C ALA A 88 11.91 -15.11 12.84
N GLY A 89 12.87 -14.49 12.13
CA GLY A 89 12.98 -14.57 10.67
C GLY A 89 11.99 -13.70 9.89
N THR A 90 11.14 -12.91 10.57
CA THR A 90 10.31 -11.88 9.93
C THR A 90 11.07 -10.58 9.76
N ARG A 91 10.62 -9.71 8.85
CA ARG A 91 11.23 -8.38 8.63
C ARG A 91 11.36 -7.59 9.93
N MET A 92 10.30 -7.54 10.74
CA MET A 92 10.33 -6.84 12.04
C MET A 92 11.24 -7.50 13.08
N SER A 93 11.57 -8.78 12.95
CA SER A 93 12.56 -9.42 13.84
C SER A 93 14.01 -9.09 13.48
N VAL A 94 14.27 -8.64 12.25
CA VAL A 94 15.62 -8.33 11.75
C VAL A 94 15.87 -6.82 11.58
N GLU A 95 14.81 -6.03 11.34
CA GLU A 95 14.87 -4.59 11.16
C GLU A 95 14.20 -3.87 12.34
N GLN A 96 14.99 -3.49 13.35
CA GLN A 96 14.48 -2.85 14.56
C GLN A 96 13.70 -1.56 14.27
N HIS A 97 14.17 -0.72 13.33
CA HIS A 97 13.47 0.50 12.93
C HIS A 97 12.07 0.23 12.37
N THR A 98 11.88 -0.89 11.66
CA THR A 98 10.58 -1.32 11.14
C THR A 98 9.68 -1.81 12.27
N ALA A 99 10.25 -2.49 13.28
CA ALA A 99 9.51 -2.87 14.49
C ALA A 99 9.08 -1.65 15.31
N ASP A 100 10.01 -0.74 15.62
CA ASP A 100 9.75 0.48 16.41
C ASP A 100 8.65 1.34 15.78
N ARG A 101 8.60 1.37 14.44
CA ARG A 101 7.56 2.08 13.71
C ARG A 101 6.18 1.47 13.90
N TRP A 102 6.06 0.15 13.78
CA TRP A 102 4.75 -0.50 13.62
C TRP A 102 4.24 -1.15 14.89
N ILE A 103 5.12 -1.68 15.74
CA ILE A 103 4.78 -2.38 16.97
C ILE A 103 4.66 -1.37 18.12
N THR A 104 3.57 -0.60 18.09
CA THR A 104 3.15 0.26 19.21
C THR A 104 1.88 -0.29 19.83
N SER A 105 1.64 -0.01 21.12
CA SER A 105 0.41 -0.44 21.80
C SER A 105 -0.85 0.05 21.09
N HIS A 106 -0.81 1.27 20.53
CA HIS A 106 -1.92 1.85 19.76
C HIS A 106 -2.16 1.09 18.46
N ASN A 107 -1.11 0.86 17.65
CA ASN A 107 -1.24 0.12 16.40
C ASN A 107 -1.69 -1.33 16.63
N LEU A 108 -1.19 -2.00 17.68
CA LEU A 108 -1.64 -3.34 18.05
C LEU A 108 -3.12 -3.36 18.47
N ASN A 109 -3.60 -2.31 19.15
CA ASN A 109 -5.03 -2.18 19.47
C ASN A 109 -5.88 -2.02 18.21
N LEU A 110 -5.44 -1.20 17.25
CA LEU A 110 -6.10 -1.06 15.95
C LEU A 110 -6.15 -2.39 15.20
N VAL A 111 -5.04 -3.12 15.13
CA VAL A 111 -4.97 -4.45 14.50
C VAL A 111 -5.94 -5.42 15.17
N GLN A 112 -6.08 -5.38 16.50
CA GLN A 112 -7.06 -6.20 17.21
C GLN A 112 -8.48 -5.83 16.80
N LYS A 113 -8.86 -4.54 16.77
CA LYS A 113 -10.20 -4.10 16.34
C LYS A 113 -10.53 -4.55 14.92
N LEU A 114 -9.58 -4.40 14.01
CA LEU A 114 -9.71 -4.86 12.62
C LEU A 114 -9.83 -6.39 12.54
N GLY A 115 -9.06 -7.10 13.36
CA GLY A 115 -9.13 -8.55 13.49
C GLY A 115 -10.46 -9.05 14.03
N ASP A 116 -11.03 -8.38 15.03
CA ASP A 116 -12.34 -8.71 15.60
C ASP A 116 -13.44 -8.54 14.54
N TRP A 117 -13.43 -7.41 13.80
CA TRP A 117 -14.36 -7.16 12.70
C TRP A 117 -14.27 -8.21 11.59
N ALA A 118 -13.05 -8.62 11.23
CA ALA A 118 -12.84 -9.66 10.22
C ALA A 118 -13.29 -11.05 10.72
N HIS A 119 -13.01 -11.35 11.98
CA HIS A 119 -13.33 -12.64 12.60
C HIS A 119 -14.85 -12.87 12.67
N GLU A 120 -15.64 -11.83 12.95
CA GLU A 120 -17.11 -11.89 12.89
C GLU A 120 -17.65 -12.32 11.51
N ARG A 121 -16.84 -12.15 10.46
CA ARG A 121 -17.15 -12.52 9.07
C ARG A 121 -16.42 -13.79 8.61
N GLY A 122 -15.75 -14.51 9.52
CA GLY A 122 -15.04 -15.76 9.22
C GLY A 122 -13.69 -15.56 8.52
N HIS A 123 -13.12 -14.36 8.59
CA HIS A 123 -11.85 -14.01 7.95
C HIS A 123 -10.81 -13.52 8.96
N THR A 124 -9.54 -13.50 8.54
CA THR A 124 -8.44 -12.97 9.34
C THR A 124 -8.16 -11.49 9.02
N VAL A 125 -7.41 -10.80 9.88
CA VAL A 125 -6.93 -9.43 9.59
C VAL A 125 -5.99 -9.38 8.37
N LEU A 126 -5.31 -10.49 8.06
CA LEU A 126 -4.52 -10.63 6.84
C LEU A 126 -5.44 -10.61 5.62
N ASP A 127 -6.52 -11.39 5.65
CA ASP A 127 -7.50 -11.42 4.57
C ASP A 127 -8.09 -10.02 4.36
N LEU A 128 -8.46 -9.36 5.47
CA LEU A 128 -9.01 -8.00 5.46
C LEU A 128 -8.06 -6.99 4.80
N ALA A 129 -6.76 -7.06 5.11
CA ALA A 129 -5.77 -6.13 4.56
C ALA A 129 -5.69 -6.18 3.02
N PHE A 130 -5.78 -7.38 2.44
CA PHE A 130 -5.82 -7.52 0.98
C PHE A 130 -7.19 -7.18 0.41
N ALA A 131 -8.26 -7.70 1.00
CA ALA A 131 -9.62 -7.49 0.52
C ALA A 131 -10.02 -6.01 0.51
N TRP A 132 -9.59 -5.24 1.51
CA TRP A 132 -9.81 -3.79 1.58
C TRP A 132 -9.10 -3.02 0.47
N LEU A 133 -7.86 -3.40 0.12
CA LEU A 133 -7.14 -2.81 -1.00
C LEU A 133 -7.78 -3.18 -2.34
N LEU A 134 -8.17 -4.45 -2.51
CA LEU A 134 -8.78 -4.96 -3.74
C LEU A 134 -10.22 -4.43 -3.96
N ALA A 135 -10.88 -3.98 -2.90
CA ALA A 135 -12.18 -3.30 -2.98
C ALA A 135 -12.08 -1.82 -3.37
N GLU A 136 -10.88 -1.26 -3.57
CA GLU A 136 -10.68 0.06 -4.19
C GLU A 136 -10.66 -0.08 -5.72
N PRO A 137 -11.65 0.45 -6.46
CA PRO A 137 -11.78 0.16 -7.90
C PRO A 137 -10.58 0.55 -8.78
N ILE A 138 -9.77 1.54 -8.38
CA ILE A 138 -8.57 1.95 -9.15
C ILE A 138 -7.36 1.04 -8.88
N VAL A 139 -7.40 0.18 -7.86
CA VAL A 139 -6.33 -0.77 -7.55
C VAL A 139 -6.38 -1.92 -8.57
N ALA A 140 -5.33 -2.02 -9.38
CA ALA A 140 -5.22 -3.04 -10.42
C ALA A 140 -4.72 -4.38 -9.88
N THR A 141 -3.82 -4.35 -8.90
CA THR A 141 -3.26 -5.52 -8.22
C THR A 141 -2.50 -5.09 -6.98
N VAL A 142 -2.30 -5.98 -6.00
CA VAL A 142 -1.55 -5.71 -4.77
C VAL A 142 -0.20 -6.44 -4.79
N ILE A 143 0.90 -5.76 -4.43
CA ILE A 143 2.21 -6.40 -4.29
C ILE A 143 2.32 -7.06 -2.91
N ALA A 144 2.14 -8.37 -2.90
CA ALA A 144 2.20 -9.19 -1.71
C ALA A 144 3.63 -9.71 -1.45
N GLY A 145 4.20 -9.39 -0.29
CA GLY A 145 5.45 -9.99 0.17
C GLY A 145 5.22 -11.36 0.80
N ALA A 146 6.11 -12.33 0.53
CA ALA A 146 6.09 -13.66 1.14
C ALA A 146 7.52 -14.20 1.28
N GLY A 147 7.84 -14.75 2.45
CA GLY A 147 9.09 -15.45 2.75
C GLY A 147 8.98 -16.98 2.65
N SER A 148 7.81 -17.52 2.33
CA SER A 148 7.59 -18.97 2.16
C SER A 148 6.46 -19.26 1.16
N PRO A 149 6.44 -20.45 0.54
CA PRO A 149 5.35 -20.86 -0.35
C PRO A 149 3.97 -20.85 0.31
N GLU A 150 3.89 -21.12 1.62
CA GLU A 150 2.63 -21.10 2.35
C GLU A 150 2.07 -19.68 2.49
N GLN A 151 2.93 -18.68 2.72
CA GLN A 151 2.50 -17.28 2.72
C GLN A 151 2.00 -16.83 1.34
N ILE A 152 2.55 -17.37 0.25
CA ILE A 152 2.03 -17.10 -1.10
C ILE A 152 0.59 -17.61 -1.20
N ARG A 153 0.32 -18.86 -0.78
CA ARG A 153 -1.05 -19.41 -0.79
C ARG A 153 -2.01 -18.60 0.08
N GLN A 154 -1.57 -18.17 1.26
CA GLN A 154 -2.36 -17.30 2.16
C GLN A 154 -2.70 -15.97 1.48
N ASN A 155 -1.72 -15.28 0.90
CA ASN A 155 -1.94 -14.01 0.20
C ASN A 155 -2.88 -14.16 -1.01
N VAL A 156 -2.77 -15.26 -1.76
CA VAL A 156 -3.67 -15.55 -2.89
C VAL A 156 -5.10 -15.82 -2.40
N ASN A 157 -5.25 -16.60 -1.32
CA ASN A 157 -6.57 -16.91 -0.77
C ASN A 157 -7.29 -15.67 -0.23
N ALA A 158 -6.55 -14.71 0.33
CA ALA A 158 -7.09 -13.45 0.80
C ALA A 158 -7.81 -12.65 -0.30
N ALA A 159 -7.38 -12.78 -1.56
CA ALA A 159 -8.01 -12.12 -2.71
C ALA A 159 -9.40 -12.69 -3.06
N ASN A 160 -9.79 -13.85 -2.50
CA ASN A 160 -11.13 -14.42 -2.72
C ASN A 160 -12.22 -13.73 -1.89
N TRP A 161 -11.84 -12.96 -0.86
CA TRP A 161 -12.80 -12.19 -0.09
C TRP A 161 -13.07 -10.86 -0.79
N GLN A 162 -14.27 -10.73 -1.38
CA GLN A 162 -14.72 -9.51 -2.02
C GLN A 162 -15.52 -8.68 -1.02
N LEU A 163 -14.91 -7.61 -0.49
CA LEU A 163 -15.65 -6.64 0.32
C LEU A 163 -16.57 -5.82 -0.56
N THR A 164 -17.77 -5.56 -0.05
CA THR A 164 -18.65 -4.54 -0.61
C THR A 164 -18.09 -3.14 -0.36
N THR A 165 -18.53 -2.15 -1.13
CA THR A 165 -18.18 -0.74 -0.87
C THR A 165 -18.58 -0.30 0.54
N ALA A 166 -19.72 -0.77 1.05
CA ALA A 166 -20.19 -0.46 2.40
C ALA A 166 -19.22 -1.03 3.46
N GLU A 167 -18.85 -2.30 3.36
CA GLU A 167 -17.90 -2.92 4.28
C GLU A 167 -16.51 -2.26 4.22
N ARG A 168 -16.05 -1.91 3.03
CA ARG A 168 -14.78 -1.16 2.88
C ARG A 168 -14.84 0.17 3.63
N LEU A 169 -15.97 0.89 3.55
CA LEU A 169 -16.17 2.15 4.27
C LEU A 169 -16.28 1.95 5.78
N GLU A 170 -16.93 0.88 6.26
CA GLU A 170 -16.97 0.53 7.69
C GLU A 170 -15.55 0.33 8.24
N VAL A 171 -14.72 -0.44 7.52
CA VAL A 171 -13.33 -0.68 7.88
C VAL A 171 -12.52 0.62 7.85
N SER A 172 -12.72 1.46 6.83
CA SER A 172 -12.10 2.79 6.76
C SER A 172 -12.46 3.68 7.95
N ALA A 173 -13.72 3.64 8.41
CA ALA A 173 -14.18 4.42 9.56
C ALA A 173 -13.54 3.95 10.89
N ILE A 174 -13.27 2.64 11.04
CA ILE A 174 -12.51 2.10 12.18
C ILE A 174 -11.11 2.72 12.22
N VAL A 175 -10.42 2.77 11.08
CA VAL A 175 -9.08 3.34 10.96
C VAL A 175 -9.10 4.86 11.15
N GLU A 176 -10.06 5.58 10.57
CA GLU A 176 -10.17 7.05 10.73
C GLU A 176 -10.44 7.46 12.18
N SER A 177 -11.23 6.67 12.91
CA SER A 177 -11.47 6.89 14.33
C SER A 177 -10.28 6.50 15.22
N ASN A 178 -9.29 5.80 14.66
CA ASN A 178 -8.11 5.27 15.36
C ASN A 178 -6.88 5.36 14.45
N PRO A 179 -6.46 6.56 14.01
CA PRO A 179 -5.44 6.70 12.98
C PRO A 179 -4.10 6.08 13.45
N PRO A 180 -3.37 5.35 12.58
CA PRO A 180 -2.07 4.79 12.91
C PRO A 180 -1.04 5.86 13.30
N GLU A 181 -0.25 5.63 14.36
CA GLU A 181 0.73 6.61 14.86
C GLU A 181 1.88 6.90 13.87
N ASN A 182 2.19 5.96 12.97
CA ASN A 182 3.36 6.03 12.09
C ASN A 182 3.04 5.67 10.62
N GLY A 183 1.85 6.06 10.15
CA GLY A 183 1.41 5.77 8.78
C GLY A 183 2.27 6.44 7.71
N GLY A 184 2.66 7.70 7.93
CA GLY A 184 3.57 8.47 7.07
C GLY A 184 3.04 8.79 5.66
N PRO A 185 3.83 9.53 4.85
CA PRO A 185 3.49 9.83 3.46
C PRO A 185 3.67 8.60 2.58
N TYR A 186 2.70 8.31 1.72
CA TYR A 186 2.70 7.11 0.86
C TYR A 186 3.93 7.01 -0.07
N TYR A 187 4.56 8.13 -0.40
CA TYR A 187 5.75 8.23 -1.25
C TYR A 187 7.09 8.09 -0.49
N SER A 188 7.09 8.12 0.85
CA SER A 188 8.31 7.98 1.67
C SER A 188 8.21 6.93 2.78
N THR A 189 7.04 6.30 2.93
CA THR A 189 6.72 5.29 3.96
C THR A 189 7.67 4.10 3.97
N ALA A 190 8.48 3.87 2.94
CA ALA A 190 9.37 2.72 2.96
C ALA A 190 10.76 2.98 3.58
N GLY A 191 11.13 4.23 3.89
CA GLY A 191 12.51 4.56 4.32
C GLY A 191 13.60 4.23 3.28
N TYR A 192 13.23 3.54 2.19
CA TYR A 192 14.09 3.17 1.07
C TYR A 192 14.42 4.35 0.15
N PHE A 193 13.68 5.45 0.26
CA PHE A 193 13.83 6.61 -0.61
C PHE A 193 14.06 7.85 0.24
N HIS A 194 15.22 8.48 0.06
CA HIS A 194 15.46 9.83 0.54
C HIS A 194 14.44 10.80 -0.07
N ALA A 195 14.28 11.98 0.55
CA ALA A 195 13.57 13.08 -0.10
C ALA A 195 13.99 13.16 -1.57
N PRO A 196 13.06 13.31 -2.52
CA PRO A 196 13.37 13.22 -3.93
C PRO A 196 14.59 14.08 -4.22
N THR A 197 15.63 13.48 -4.81
CA THR A 197 16.78 14.25 -5.27
C THR A 197 16.23 15.38 -6.13
N GLU A 198 16.46 16.62 -5.69
CA GLU A 198 16.12 17.79 -6.49
C GLU A 198 16.82 17.63 -7.82
N LEU A 199 16.05 17.32 -8.87
CA LEU A 199 16.54 17.51 -10.22
C LEU A 199 16.66 19.02 -10.37
N ALA A 200 17.85 19.49 -10.72
CA ALA A 200 18.10 20.90 -10.94
C ALA A 200 17.00 21.45 -11.86
N PRO A 201 16.39 22.60 -11.52
CA PRO A 201 15.33 23.18 -12.35
C PRO A 201 15.85 23.33 -13.77
N ARG A 202 15.10 22.77 -14.73
CA ARG A 202 15.36 23.02 -16.15
C ARG A 202 14.85 24.43 -16.46
N PHE A 203 15.74 25.41 -16.25
CA PHE A 203 15.62 26.74 -16.85
C PHE A 203 16.21 26.73 -18.26
#